data_AF-A0A8B3NJY0-F1
#
_entry.id   AF-A0A8B3NJY0-F1
#
_cell.length_a   1.000
_cell.length_b   1.000
_cell.length_c   1.000
_cell.angle_alpha   90.00
_cell.angle_beta   90.00
_cell.angle_gamma   90.00
#
_symmetry.space_group_name_H-M   'P 1'
#
loop_
_entity.id
_entity.type
_entity.pdbx_description
1 polymer ?
#
loop_
_entity_poly.entity_id
_entity_poly.type
_entity_poly.pdbx_seq_one_letter_code
_entity_poly.pdbx_strand_id
1 'polypeptide(L)'
;MFRDRQDAGQKLGASLERLQLQDPIVLALPRGGVPIAAEVAKALQAPLDLVIVRKVGAPGNPELAVAAIVDGDPPDVVLNREIVEAYALDDS
;
A
#
# COMPACT_ATOMS: atom_id res chain seq x y z
N MET A 1 6.12 -16.50 14.52
CA MET A 1 4.80 -16.48 13.85
C MET A 1 3.85 -15.60 14.65
N PHE A 2 2.99 -14.82 14.00
CA PHE A 2 2.00 -13.97 14.67
C PHE A 2 0.71 -14.74 14.95
N ARG A 3 -0.01 -14.37 16.03
CA ARG A 3 -1.27 -15.02 16.40
C ARG A 3 -2.42 -14.60 15.48
N ASP A 4 -2.50 -13.31 15.20
CA ASP A 4 -3.45 -12.68 14.30
C ASP A 4 -2.87 -11.35 13.78
N ARG A 5 -3.68 -10.60 13.03
CA ARG A 5 -3.28 -9.29 12.49
C ARG A 5 -3.07 -8.24 13.57
N GLN A 6 -3.77 -8.35 14.70
CA GLN A 6 -3.64 -7.41 15.80
C GLN A 6 -2.29 -7.61 16.52
N ASP A 7 -1.92 -8.85 16.82
CA ASP A 7 -0.62 -9.25 17.37
C ASP A 7 0.54 -8.84 16.44
N ALA A 8 0.36 -8.98 15.13
CA ALA A 8 1.32 -8.50 14.14
C ALA A 8 1.47 -6.97 14.19
N GLY A 9 0.36 -6.23 14.24
CA GLY A 9 0.34 -4.77 14.29
C GLY A 9 0.97 -4.21 15.57
N GLN A 10 0.67 -4.81 16.73
CA GLN A 10 1.27 -4.40 18.01
C GLN A 10 2.78 -4.57 18.02
N LYS A 11 3.28 -5.71 17.52
CA LYS A 11 4.73 -5.97 17.43
C LYS A 11 5.43 -5.06 16.42
N LEU A 12 4.74 -4.72 15.33
CA LEU A 12 5.24 -3.77 14.34
C LEU A 12 5.29 -2.35 14.92
N GLY A 13 4.21 -1.89 15.56
CA GLY A 13 4.14 -0.58 16.22
C GLY A 13 5.27 -0.38 17.22
N ALA A 14 5.44 -1.32 18.16
CA ALA A 14 6.52 -1.28 19.15
C ALA A 14 7.93 -1.29 18.51
N SER A 15 8.08 -1.92 17.34
CA SER A 15 9.34 -1.90 16.61
C SER A 15 9.61 -0.55 15.96
N LEU A 16 8.57 0.10 15.44
CA LEU A 16 8.63 1.40 14.74
C LEU A 16 8.79 2.58 15.70
N GLU A 17 8.30 2.50 16.94
CA GLU A 17 8.51 3.54 17.97
C GLU A 17 10.01 3.86 18.15
N ARG A 18 10.88 2.86 17.98
CA ARG A 18 12.34 3.00 18.07
C ARG A 18 12.95 3.85 16.96
N LEU A 19 12.21 4.10 15.87
CA LEU A 19 12.67 4.94 14.77
C LEU A 19 12.48 6.44 15.04
N GLN A 20 11.77 6.82 16.10
CA GLN A 20 11.56 8.22 16.50
C GLN A 20 11.10 9.12 15.35
N LEU A 21 10.17 8.59 14.53
CA LEU A 21 9.60 9.32 13.40
C LEU A 21 8.94 10.61 13.88
N GLN A 22 9.17 11.70 13.14
CA GLN A 22 8.52 12.99 13.40
C GLN A 22 7.22 13.03 12.58
N ASP A 23 6.09 13.25 13.25
CA ASP A 23 4.75 13.38 12.67
C ASP A 23 4.41 12.35 11.57
N PRO A 24 4.57 11.03 11.83
CA PRO A 24 4.29 10.02 10.81
C PRO A 24 2.80 9.95 10.47
N ILE A 25 2.50 9.54 9.23
CA ILE A 25 1.16 9.14 8.80
C ILE A 25 1.19 7.64 8.50
N VAL A 26 0.21 6.90 8.99
CA VAL A 26 0.06 5.48 8.69
C VAL A 26 -0.96 5.32 7.56
N LEU A 27 -0.53 4.76 6.44
CA LEU A 27 -1.40 4.45 5.30
C LEU A 27 -1.64 2.94 5.19
N ALA A 28 -2.89 2.52 5.26
CA ALA A 28 -3.27 1.12 5.17
C ALA A 28 -3.74 0.74 3.77
N LEU A 29 -3.22 -0.38 3.26
CA LEU A 29 -3.76 -1.06 2.07
C LEU A 29 -4.89 -2.02 2.47
N PRO A 30 -6.14 -1.79 2.02
CA PRO A 30 -7.24 -2.70 2.33
C PRO A 30 -7.13 -4.06 1.62
N ARG A 31 -7.76 -5.12 2.14
CA ARG A 31 -8.51 -5.18 3.41
C ARG A 31 -7.65 -5.68 4.58
N GLY A 32 -6.65 -6.49 4.28
CA GLY A 32 -5.84 -7.19 5.28
C GLY A 32 -4.87 -6.29 6.05
N GLY A 33 -4.44 -5.17 5.47
CA GLY A 33 -3.52 -4.24 6.12
C GLY A 33 -4.18 -3.37 7.19
N VAL A 34 -5.49 -3.14 7.10
CA VAL A 34 -6.21 -2.21 8.00
C VAL A 34 -6.10 -2.59 9.48
N PRO A 35 -6.35 -3.86 9.90
CA PRO A 35 -6.24 -4.22 11.31
C PRO A 35 -4.82 -4.12 11.86
N ILE A 36 -3.80 -4.24 11.00
CA ILE A 36 -2.39 -4.12 11.37
C ILE A 36 -2.05 -2.63 11.54
N ALA A 37 -2.43 -1.81 10.56
CA ALA A 37 -2.19 -0.38 10.54
C ALA A 37 -2.86 0.36 11.70
N ALA A 38 -4.04 -0.09 12.15
CA ALA A 38 -4.71 0.46 13.33
C ALA A 38 -3.87 0.35 14.61
N GLU A 39 -3.23 -0.79 14.85
CA GLU A 39 -2.35 -0.97 16.01
C GLU A 39 -1.04 -0.17 15.87
N VAL A 40 -0.51 -0.06 14.65
CA VAL A 40 0.69 0.77 14.38
C VAL A 40 0.40 2.25 14.61
N ALA A 41 -0.71 2.78 14.09
CA ALA A 41 -1.12 4.16 14.26
C ALA A 41 -1.33 4.51 15.75
N LYS A 42 -1.93 3.58 16.50
CA LYS A 42 -2.09 3.73 17.95
C LYS A 42 -0.74 3.81 18.68
N ALA A 43 0.21 2.94 18.36
CA ALA A 43 1.54 2.95 18.97
C ALA A 43 2.30 4.24 18.67
N LEU A 44 2.28 4.69 17.41
CA LEU A 44 2.99 5.89 16.98
C LEU A 44 2.26 7.20 17.28
N GLN A 45 1.06 7.14 17.87
CA GLN A 45 0.15 8.29 18.05
C GLN A 45 -0.06 9.08 16.75
N ALA A 46 -0.18 8.35 15.65
CA ALA A 46 -0.20 8.87 14.29
C ALA A 46 -1.60 8.83 13.68
N PRO A 47 -1.94 9.76 12.76
CA PRO A 47 -3.12 9.61 11.92
C PRO A 47 -3.04 8.32 11.07
N LEU A 48 -4.19 7.70 10.89
CA LEU A 48 -4.39 6.54 10.02
C LEU A 48 -5.29 6.94 8.87
N ASP A 49 -4.88 6.63 7.65
CA ASP A 49 -5.71 6.75 6.45
C ASP A 49 -5.59 5.50 5.56
N LEU A 50 -6.48 5.39 4.58
CA LEU A 50 -6.50 4.29 3.62
C LEU A 50 -5.90 4.75 2.29
N VAL A 51 -5.07 3.90 1.70
CA VAL A 51 -4.65 4.05 0.32
C VAL A 51 -5.34 2.98 -0.53
N ILE A 52 -6.20 3.44 -1.43
CA ILE A 52 -6.93 2.56 -2.35
C ILE A 52 -6.17 2.52 -3.66
N VAL A 53 -5.71 1.31 -4.02
CA VAL A 53 -4.99 1.06 -5.27
C VAL A 53 -5.71 0.02 -6.10
N ARG A 54 -5.74 0.23 -7.42
CA ARG A 54 -6.24 -0.74 -8.41
C ARG A 54 -5.09 -1.10 -9.33
N LYS A 55 -4.81 -2.41 -9.47
CA LYS A 55 -3.85 -2.88 -10.48
C LYS A 55 -4.50 -2.85 -11.86
N VAL A 56 -3.72 -2.45 -12.86
CA VAL A 56 -4.03 -2.66 -14.27
C VAL A 56 -3.17 -3.83 -14.73
N GLY A 57 -3.81 -4.92 -15.15
CA GLY A 57 -3.11 -6.11 -15.65
C GLY A 57 -2.61 -5.93 -17.08
N ALA A 58 -1.56 -6.66 -17.46
CA ALA A 58 -1.06 -6.70 -18.82
C ALA A 58 -2.03 -7.49 -19.73
N PRO A 59 -2.12 -7.14 -21.04
CA PRO A 59 -2.92 -7.90 -21.99
C PRO A 59 -2.53 -9.38 -22.02
N GLY A 60 -3.52 -10.27 -21.92
CA GLY A 60 -3.29 -11.72 -21.89
C GLY A 60 -2.64 -12.27 -20.60
N ASN A 61 -2.25 -11.41 -19.65
CA ASN A 61 -1.73 -11.83 -18.34
C ASN A 61 -2.19 -10.87 -17.21
N PRO A 62 -3.43 -11.03 -16.70
CA PRO A 62 -4.00 -10.15 -15.68
C PRO A 62 -3.28 -10.15 -14.32
N GLU A 63 -2.46 -11.17 -14.05
CA GLU A 63 -1.65 -11.24 -12.83
C GLU A 63 -0.37 -10.40 -12.90
N LEU A 64 0.11 -10.11 -14.10
CA LEU A 64 1.22 -9.19 -14.32
C LEU A 64 0.70 -7.75 -14.37
N ALA A 65 1.09 -6.89 -13.42
CA ALA A 65 0.59 -5.52 -13.34
C ALA A 65 1.42 -4.56 -14.22
N VAL A 66 0.79 -3.94 -15.22
CA VAL A 66 1.40 -2.90 -16.06
C VAL A 66 1.29 -1.52 -15.44
N ALA A 67 0.26 -1.28 -14.63
CA ALA A 67 0.09 -0.02 -13.92
C ALA A 67 -0.61 -0.20 -12.58
N ALA A 68 -0.51 0.83 -11.74
CA ALA A 68 -1.32 1.00 -10.55
C ALA A 68 -2.03 2.36 -10.62
N ILE A 69 -3.32 2.37 -10.32
CA ILE A 69 -4.12 3.58 -10.19
C ILE A 69 -4.36 3.79 -8.69
N VAL A 70 -3.99 4.95 -8.18
CA VAL A 70 -4.23 5.38 -6.80
C VAL A 70 -5.43 6.33 -6.81
N ASP A 71 -6.41 6.09 -5.93
CA ASP A 71 -7.57 6.99 -5.82
C ASP A 71 -7.10 8.43 -5.45
N GLY A 72 -7.71 9.43 -6.08
CA GLY A 72 -7.39 10.86 -5.99
C GLY A 72 -8.27 11.66 -6.96
N ASP A 73 -8.23 12.99 -6.92
CA ASP A 73 -8.91 13.86 -7.89
C ASP A 73 -7.92 14.90 -8.48
N PRO A 74 -7.39 14.68 -9.69
CA PRO A 74 -7.52 13.46 -10.52
C PRO A 74 -6.75 12.26 -9.93
N PRO A 75 -7.07 11.01 -10.33
CA PRO A 75 -6.36 9.83 -9.85
C PRO A 75 -4.92 9.80 -10.37
N ASP A 76 -3.99 9.37 -9.51
CA ASP A 76 -2.60 9.17 -9.89
C ASP A 76 -2.40 7.81 -10.56
N VAL A 77 -1.67 7.79 -11.68
CA VAL A 77 -1.35 6.57 -12.43
C VAL A 77 0.15 6.34 -12.43
N VAL A 78 0.57 5.18 -11.94
CA VAL A 78 1.97 4.75 -11.93
C VAL A 78 2.15 3.60 -12.91
N LEU A 79 3.02 3.79 -13.89
CA LEU A 79 3.31 2.79 -14.94
C LEU A 79 4.56 1.97 -14.59
N ASN A 80 4.49 0.66 -14.82
CA ASN A 80 5.66 -0.19 -14.89
C ASN A 80 6.25 -0.13 -16.30
N ARG A 81 7.23 0.76 -16.50
CA ARG A 81 7.84 1.04 -17.81
C ARG A 81 8.41 -0.20 -18.50
N GLU A 82 9.03 -1.11 -17.72
CA GLU A 82 9.60 -2.34 -18.27
C GLU A 82 8.53 -3.23 -18.92
N ILE A 83 7.33 -3.30 -18.31
CA ILE A 83 6.22 -4.10 -18.83
C ILE A 83 5.54 -3.39 -20.00
N VAL A 84 5.39 -2.06 -19.94
CA VAL A 84 4.86 -1.25 -21.04
C VAL A 84 5.70 -1.48 -22.31
N GLU A 85 7.02 -1.41 -22.19
CA GLU A 85 7.95 -1.63 -23.30
C GLU A 85 7.91 -3.09 -23.80
N ALA A 86 7.90 -4.07 -22.89
CA ALA A 86 7.88 -5.49 -23.27
C ALA A 86 6.60 -5.90 -24.02
N TYR A 87 5.47 -5.24 -23.74
CA TYR A 87 4.19 -5.48 -24.39
C TYR A 87 3.91 -4.51 -25.54
N ALA A 88 4.84 -3.61 -25.86
CA ALA A 88 4.68 -2.55 -26.87
C ALA A 88 3.36 -1.77 -26.70
N LEU A 89 3.05 -1.40 -25.46
CA LEU A 89 1.82 -0.68 -25.12
C LEU A 89 2.01 0.82 -25.37
N ASP A 90 1.01 1.45 -25.98
CA ASP A 90 0.95 2.87 -26.30
C ASP A 90 -0.15 3.59 -25.51
N ASP A 91 0.02 4.90 -25.31
CA ASP A 91 -0.90 5.77 -24.54
C ASP A 91 -2.12 6.26 -25.36
N SER A 92 -2.59 5.48 -26.34
CA SER A 92 -3.64 5.91 -27.29
C SER A 92 -5.03 6.06 -26.68
#